data_AF-A0A4S4FTU0-F1
#
_entry.id   AF-A0A4S4FTU0-F1
#
_cell.length_a   1.000
_cell.length_b   1.000
_cell.length_c   1.000
_cell.angle_alpha   90.00
_cell.angle_beta   90.00
_cell.angle_gamma   90.00
#
_symmetry.space_group_name_H-M   'P 1'
#
loop_
_entity.id
_entity.type
_entity.pdbx_description
1 polymer ?
#
loop_
_entity_poly.entity_id
_entity_poly.type
_entity_poly.pdbx_seq_one_letter_code
_entity_poly.pdbx_strand_id
1 'polypeptide(L)'
;MVAARDRNRTLLERLPESDGELGITLKRLRGGLTQTDVARAGGVSKSTVSRWETGQGEITLVAAERLDNFFETTPRLQYAVLNLRRGQDEALQLQAGESILKFPRRFIGQVWIAVRPNPDFINLEHTVEFFWGPHTFSDSRPLEVGGTAFVTGKFKPDQVGLYVRTDPPVYEITHGTDGPPSGFFQLDIRHAWLG
;
A
#
# COMPACT_ATOMS: atom_id res chain seq x y z
N MET A 1 2.49 6.77 26.80
CA MET A 1 2.73 6.64 25.34
C MET A 1 1.95 5.47 24.74
N VAL A 2 1.98 4.27 25.33
CA VAL A 2 1.25 3.07 24.84
C VAL A 2 -0.27 3.29 24.65
N ALA A 3 -0.95 3.91 25.61
CA ALA A 3 -2.41 4.10 25.56
C ALA A 3 -2.93 4.99 24.41
N ALA A 4 -2.13 5.97 23.94
CA ALA A 4 -2.52 6.82 22.81
C ALA A 4 -2.36 6.09 21.47
N ARG A 5 -1.32 5.26 21.36
CA ARG A 5 -1.05 4.41 20.19
C ARG A 5 -2.12 3.34 20.01
N ASP A 6 -2.49 2.66 21.09
CA ASP A 6 -3.58 1.67 21.06
C ASP A 6 -4.93 2.30 20.70
N ARG A 7 -5.21 3.52 21.20
CA ARG A 7 -6.41 4.28 20.82
C ARG A 7 -6.41 4.68 19.34
N ASN A 8 -5.29 5.12 18.80
CA ASN A 8 -5.23 5.54 17.39
C ASN A 8 -5.41 4.35 16.45
N ARG A 9 -4.85 3.19 16.82
CA ARG A 9 -5.06 1.95 16.08
C ARG A 9 -6.54 1.55 16.03
N THR A 10 -7.25 1.59 17.16
CA THR A 10 -8.66 1.15 17.22
C THR A 10 -9.60 2.02 16.40
N LEU A 11 -9.29 3.31 16.21
CA LEU A 11 -10.08 4.22 15.39
C LEU A 11 -10.12 3.85 13.89
N LEU A 12 -9.18 3.02 13.42
CA LEU A 12 -9.09 2.55 12.03
C LEU A 12 -9.21 1.03 11.90
N GLU A 13 -9.63 0.32 12.94
CA GLU A 13 -9.96 -1.11 12.87
C GLU A 13 -11.17 -1.34 11.95
N ARG A 14 -12.20 -0.48 12.05
CA ARG A 14 -13.24 -0.39 11.02
C ARG A 14 -12.84 0.67 10.00
N LEU A 15 -12.67 0.26 8.75
CA LEU A 15 -12.37 1.18 7.67
C LEU A 15 -13.54 2.15 7.45
N PRO A 16 -13.27 3.46 7.29
CA PRO A 16 -14.27 4.41 6.83
C PRO A 16 -14.84 4.03 5.46
N GLU A 17 -16.15 4.18 5.30
CA GLU A 17 -16.86 3.85 4.04
C GLU A 17 -17.12 5.09 3.17
N SER A 18 -16.81 6.29 3.66
CA SER A 18 -16.87 7.53 2.90
C SER A 18 -15.81 8.54 3.35
N ASP A 19 -15.57 9.57 2.52
CA ASP A 19 -14.71 10.70 2.88
C ASP A 19 -15.22 11.46 4.13
N GLY A 20 -16.54 11.49 4.34
CA GLY A 20 -17.14 12.07 5.55
C GLY A 20 -16.78 11.27 6.82
N GLU A 21 -16.87 9.94 6.76
CA GLU A 21 -16.44 9.08 7.86
C GLU A 21 -14.93 9.18 8.11
N LEU A 22 -14.13 9.21 7.03
CA LEU A 22 -12.68 9.38 7.13
C LEU A 22 -12.34 10.73 7.78
N GLY A 23 -13.07 11.80 7.44
CA GLY A 23 -12.95 13.11 8.07
C GLY A 23 -13.26 13.11 9.58
N ILE A 24 -14.32 12.41 10.00
CA ILE A 24 -14.65 12.23 11.42
C ILE A 24 -13.55 11.44 12.13
N THR A 25 -13.03 10.38 11.52
CA THR A 25 -11.93 9.59 12.06
C THR A 25 -10.66 10.44 12.20
N LEU A 26 -10.32 11.26 11.20
CA LEU A 26 -9.20 12.20 11.27
C LEU A 26 -9.37 13.19 12.43
N LYS A 27 -10.57 13.74 12.61
CA LYS A 27 -10.88 14.64 13.74
C LYS A 27 -10.72 13.95 15.10
N ARG A 28 -11.06 12.66 15.19
CA ARG A 28 -10.88 11.85 16.40
C ARG A 28 -9.41 11.53 16.68
N LEU A 29 -8.63 11.20 15.64
CA LEU A 29 -7.18 10.97 15.70
C LEU A 29 -6.44 12.23 16.13
N ARG A 30 -6.83 13.39 15.57
CA ARG A 30 -6.31 14.69 15.98
C ARG A 30 -6.47 14.93 17.48
N GLY A 31 -7.63 14.57 18.04
CA GLY A 31 -7.88 14.71 19.48
C GLY A 31 -7.64 16.14 19.98
N GLY A 32 -6.70 16.31 20.91
CA GLY A 32 -6.33 17.61 21.47
C GLY A 32 -5.41 18.47 20.60
N LEU A 33 -4.87 17.94 19.50
CA LEU A 33 -4.02 18.69 18.58
C LEU A 33 -4.82 19.70 17.78
N THR A 34 -4.16 20.74 17.27
CA THR A 34 -4.81 21.72 16.41
C THR A 34 -4.83 21.25 14.95
N GLN A 35 -5.75 21.77 14.14
CA GLN A 35 -5.74 21.52 12.69
C GLN A 35 -4.43 22.00 12.05
N THR A 36 -3.75 22.99 12.63
CA THR A 36 -2.46 23.48 12.16
C THR A 36 -1.34 22.45 12.38
N ASP A 37 -1.38 21.71 13.49
CA ASP A 37 -0.41 20.65 13.78
C ASP A 37 -0.56 19.51 12.77
N VAL A 38 -1.81 19.08 12.53
CA VAL A 38 -2.14 18.06 11.52
C VAL A 38 -1.78 18.53 10.12
N ALA A 39 -2.04 19.81 9.79
CA ALA A 39 -1.71 20.38 8.49
C ALA A 39 -0.20 20.39 8.25
N ARG A 40 0.58 20.78 9.26
CA ARG A 40 2.04 20.73 9.20
C ARG A 40 2.54 19.30 8.99
N ALA A 41 2.01 18.34 9.74
CA ALA A 41 2.37 16.93 9.61
C ALA A 41 2.04 16.38 8.22
N GLY A 42 0.84 16.63 7.71
CA GLY A 42 0.43 16.23 6.35
C GLY A 42 1.11 17.02 5.22
N GLY A 43 1.77 18.13 5.55
CA GLY A 43 2.35 19.07 4.58
C GLY A 43 1.31 19.75 3.69
N VAL A 44 0.17 20.13 4.28
CA VAL A 44 -0.93 20.83 3.62
C VAL A 44 -1.31 22.10 4.39
N SER A 45 -2.30 22.84 3.89
CA SER A 45 -2.83 24.01 4.60
C SER A 45 -3.82 23.62 5.70
N LYS A 46 -3.99 24.48 6.73
CA LYS A 46 -5.03 24.30 7.75
C LYS A 46 -6.43 24.22 7.12
N SER A 47 -6.72 25.02 6.10
CA SER A 47 -8.03 24.99 5.43
C SER A 47 -8.27 23.68 4.70
N THR A 48 -7.22 23.04 4.18
CA THR A 48 -7.28 21.68 3.63
C THR A 48 -7.71 20.68 4.71
N VAL A 49 -7.07 20.68 5.88
CA VAL A 49 -7.45 19.80 7.01
C VAL A 49 -8.87 20.09 7.47
N SER A 50 -9.27 21.36 7.54
CA SER A 50 -10.64 21.72 7.89
C SER A 50 -11.66 21.12 6.93
N ARG A 51 -11.39 21.13 5.62
CA ARG A 51 -12.28 20.50 4.62
C ARG A 51 -12.34 18.99 4.79
N TRP A 52 -11.19 18.35 5.02
CA TRP A 52 -11.13 16.90 5.29
C TRP A 52 -11.98 16.53 6.50
N GLU A 53 -11.83 17.21 7.63
CA GLU A 53 -12.61 16.91 8.85
C GLU A 53 -14.12 17.14 8.71
N THR A 54 -14.55 17.90 7.70
CA THR A 54 -15.96 18.12 7.37
C THR A 54 -16.43 17.29 6.17
N GLY A 55 -15.62 16.38 5.64
CA GLY A 55 -15.95 15.54 4.47
C GLY A 55 -16.07 16.31 3.15
N GLN A 56 -15.51 17.52 3.08
CA GLN A 56 -15.60 18.45 1.94
C GLN A 56 -14.31 18.44 1.08
N GLY A 57 -13.49 17.41 1.21
CA GLY A 57 -12.26 17.28 0.44
C GLY A 57 -11.62 15.92 0.64
N GLU A 58 -10.84 15.50 -0.36
CA GLU A 58 -10.20 14.20 -0.37
C GLU A 58 -8.81 14.25 0.25
N ILE A 59 -8.51 13.28 1.11
CA ILE A 59 -7.15 13.06 1.61
C ILE A 59 -6.34 12.37 0.52
N THR A 60 -5.19 12.92 0.16
CA THR A 60 -4.28 12.29 -0.80
C THR A 60 -3.47 11.18 -0.15
N LEU A 61 -2.99 10.21 -0.94
CA LEU A 61 -2.14 9.13 -0.41
C LEU A 61 -0.88 9.63 0.28
N VAL A 62 -0.22 10.65 -0.29
CA VAL A 62 0.98 11.27 0.29
C VAL A 62 0.67 11.93 1.64
N ALA A 63 -0.47 12.61 1.76
CA ALA A 63 -0.87 13.18 3.04
C ALA A 63 -1.22 12.07 4.04
N ALA A 64 -1.93 11.03 3.60
CA ALA A 64 -2.28 9.89 4.45
C ALA A 64 -1.03 9.18 5.00
N GLU A 65 0.01 8.98 4.18
CA GLU A 65 1.29 8.39 4.60
C GLU A 65 1.96 9.22 5.71
N ARG A 66 2.05 10.54 5.51
CA ARG A 66 2.62 11.44 6.50
C ARG A 66 1.83 11.44 7.80
N LEU A 67 0.50 11.40 7.69
CA LEU A 67 -0.39 11.34 8.85
C LEU A 67 -0.33 9.98 9.55
N ASP A 68 -0.13 8.88 8.82
CA ASP A 68 0.07 7.56 9.42
C ASP A 68 1.32 7.54 10.31
N ASN A 69 2.41 8.13 9.81
CA ASN A 69 3.63 8.29 10.60
C ASN A 69 3.43 9.22 11.80
N PHE A 70 2.71 10.33 11.62
CA PHE A 70 2.47 11.31 12.68
C PHE A 70 1.56 10.79 13.79
N PHE A 71 0.52 10.03 13.45
CA PHE A 71 -0.42 9.45 14.41
C PHE A 71 -0.03 8.05 14.90
N GLU A 72 1.07 7.50 14.38
CA GLU A 72 1.54 6.12 14.63
C GLU A 72 0.47 5.06 14.32
N THR A 73 -0.35 5.28 13.30
CA THR A 73 -1.49 4.40 12.98
C THR A 73 -1.11 3.15 12.20
N THR A 74 0.19 2.91 11.89
CA THR A 74 0.58 1.90 10.86
C THR A 74 -0.04 2.33 9.50
N PRO A 75 0.18 1.77 8.28
CA PRO A 75 -0.38 2.37 7.04
C PRO A 75 -1.91 2.21 6.90
N ARG A 76 -2.68 2.48 7.95
CA ARG A 76 -4.13 2.35 8.07
C ARG A 76 -4.87 3.51 7.43
N LEU A 77 -4.39 4.76 7.52
CA LEU A 77 -4.98 5.89 6.80
C LEU A 77 -4.74 5.75 5.30
N GLN A 78 -3.52 5.37 4.90
CA GLN A 78 -3.24 5.04 3.50
C GLN A 78 -4.16 3.93 3.00
N TYR A 79 -4.28 2.85 3.77
CA TYR A 79 -5.17 1.75 3.42
C TYR A 79 -6.64 2.19 3.34
N ALA A 80 -7.13 3.00 4.28
CA ALA A 80 -8.48 3.56 4.23
C ALA A 80 -8.70 4.42 2.99
N VAL A 81 -7.77 5.32 2.66
CA VAL A 81 -7.84 6.14 1.44
C VAL A 81 -7.86 5.25 0.20
N LEU A 82 -6.99 4.25 0.10
CA LEU A 82 -6.96 3.32 -1.03
C LEU A 82 -8.27 2.54 -1.16
N ASN A 83 -8.84 2.04 -0.05
CA ASN A 83 -10.12 1.33 -0.08
C ASN A 83 -11.26 2.24 -0.54
N LEU A 84 -11.31 3.49 -0.10
CA LEU A 84 -12.33 4.44 -0.55
C LEU A 84 -12.25 4.72 -2.05
N ARG A 85 -11.03 4.76 -2.61
CA ARG A 85 -10.84 4.96 -4.06
C ARG A 85 -11.07 3.69 -4.87
N ARG A 86 -10.81 2.51 -4.28
CA ARG A 86 -11.13 1.20 -4.89
C ARG A 86 -12.62 0.88 -4.86
N GLY A 87 -13.32 1.23 -3.78
CA GLY A 87 -14.75 0.97 -3.58
C GLY A 87 -15.69 1.77 -4.47
N GLN A 88 -15.16 2.65 -5.32
CA GLN A 88 -15.90 3.30 -6.40
C GLN A 88 -15.86 2.49 -7.71
N ASP A 89 -15.15 1.36 -7.73
CA ASP A 89 -14.99 0.49 -8.90
C ASP A 89 -15.13 -0.99 -8.47
N GLU A 90 -16.32 -1.58 -8.63
CA GLU A 90 -16.63 -2.96 -8.21
C GLU A 90 -15.66 -4.02 -8.80
N ALA A 91 -15.01 -3.73 -9.93
CA ALA A 91 -13.99 -4.59 -10.53
C ALA A 91 -12.70 -4.71 -9.68
N LEU A 92 -12.42 -3.74 -8.79
CA LEU A 92 -11.24 -3.75 -7.91
C LEU A 92 -11.51 -4.41 -6.55
N GLN A 93 -12.77 -4.64 -6.18
CA GLN A 93 -13.16 -5.22 -4.90
C GLN A 93 -12.94 -6.74 -4.82
N LEU A 94 -12.59 -7.41 -5.93
CA LEU A 94 -12.53 -8.88 -6.02
C LEU A 94 -11.16 -9.50 -6.41
N GLN A 95 -10.04 -8.76 -6.40
CA GLN A 95 -8.71 -9.34 -6.68
C GLN A 95 -7.58 -8.82 -5.77
N ALA A 96 -7.81 -8.63 -4.47
CA ALA A 96 -6.74 -8.19 -3.54
C ALA A 96 -5.59 -9.22 -3.36
N GLY A 97 -5.76 -10.42 -3.90
CA GLY A 97 -4.72 -11.44 -4.00
C GLY A 97 -4.21 -11.67 -5.41
N GLU A 98 -4.66 -10.95 -6.45
CA GLU A 98 -4.27 -11.23 -7.84
C GLU A 98 -4.08 -9.95 -8.65
N SER A 99 -3.07 -9.87 -9.51
CA SER A 99 -2.83 -8.68 -10.34
C SER A 99 -2.04 -9.00 -11.60
N ILE A 100 -2.33 -8.29 -12.70
CA ILE A 100 -1.52 -8.37 -13.92
C ILE A 100 -0.69 -7.09 -14.03
N LEU A 101 0.62 -7.24 -13.90
CA LEU A 101 1.61 -6.18 -14.09
C LEU A 101 2.07 -6.16 -15.54
N LYS A 102 2.26 -4.95 -16.08
CA LYS A 102 2.70 -4.75 -17.46
C LYS A 102 4.03 -4.02 -17.48
N PHE A 103 5.04 -4.67 -18.06
CA PHE A 103 6.34 -4.07 -18.33
C PHE A 103 6.43 -3.60 -19.79
N PRO A 104 7.21 -2.56 -20.10
CA PRO A 104 7.36 -2.09 -21.47
C PRO A 104 7.89 -3.19 -22.40
N ARG A 105 7.22 -3.42 -23.53
CA ARG A 105 7.57 -4.50 -24.47
C ARG A 105 9.05 -4.47 -24.88
N ARG A 106 9.59 -3.29 -25.19
CA ARG A 106 10.98 -3.14 -25.66
C ARG A 106 12.03 -3.09 -24.54
N PHE A 107 11.62 -2.98 -23.28
CA PHE A 107 12.57 -2.91 -22.18
C PHE A 107 13.16 -4.31 -21.92
N ILE A 108 14.47 -4.38 -21.78
CA ILE A 108 15.23 -5.56 -21.34
C ILE A 108 16.17 -5.07 -20.26
N GLY A 109 16.18 -5.74 -19.12
CA GLY A 109 16.96 -5.32 -17.97
C GLY A 109 16.29 -5.68 -16.65
N GLN A 110 16.80 -5.07 -15.59
CA GLN A 110 16.24 -5.25 -14.26
C GLN A 110 14.83 -4.69 -14.17
N VAL A 111 13.96 -5.43 -13.50
CA VAL A 111 12.62 -5.00 -13.13
C VAL A 111 12.38 -5.37 -11.68
N TRP A 112 11.41 -4.73 -11.06
CA TRP A 112 11.02 -5.03 -9.69
C TRP A 112 9.51 -5.07 -9.54
N ILE A 113 9.06 -5.86 -8.58
CA ILE A 113 7.67 -6.00 -8.15
C ILE A 113 7.66 -5.80 -6.64
N ALA A 114 6.94 -4.81 -6.15
CA ALA A 114 6.88 -4.49 -4.73
C ALA A 114 5.47 -4.71 -4.20
N VAL A 115 5.36 -5.40 -3.06
CA VAL A 115 4.10 -5.72 -2.41
C VAL A 115 4.09 -5.18 -0.98
N ARG A 116 2.97 -4.61 -0.54
CA ARG A 116 2.77 -4.21 0.87
C ARG A 116 1.60 -4.96 1.51
N PRO A 117 1.82 -5.59 2.67
CA PRO A 117 0.80 -6.39 3.33
C PRO A 117 -0.34 -5.49 3.82
N ASN A 118 -1.58 -5.98 3.71
CA ASN A 118 -2.70 -5.33 4.39
C ASN A 118 -2.33 -5.06 5.87
N PRO A 119 -2.63 -3.88 6.43
CA PRO A 119 -2.40 -3.61 7.85
C PRO A 119 -2.94 -4.65 8.84
N ASP A 120 -3.92 -5.47 8.46
CA ASP A 120 -4.43 -6.60 9.26
C ASP A 120 -3.52 -7.83 9.26
N PHE A 121 -2.64 -7.95 8.27
CA PHE A 121 -1.78 -9.13 8.06
C PHE A 121 -0.29 -8.83 8.20
N ILE A 122 0.10 -7.63 8.66
CA ILE A 122 1.51 -7.29 8.88
C ILE A 122 2.19 -8.33 9.79
N ASN A 123 3.40 -8.74 9.41
CA ASN A 123 4.22 -9.76 10.05
C ASN A 123 3.60 -11.17 10.07
N LEU A 124 2.47 -11.39 9.39
CA LEU A 124 1.97 -12.73 9.09
C LEU A 124 2.60 -13.23 7.79
N GLU A 125 2.66 -14.56 7.67
CA GLU A 125 3.16 -15.22 6.48
C GLU A 125 2.26 -14.89 5.27
N HIS A 126 2.90 -14.47 4.18
CA HIS A 126 2.27 -14.31 2.87
C HIS A 126 2.97 -15.23 1.89
N THR A 127 2.18 -15.99 1.14
CA THR A 127 2.62 -16.65 -0.08
C THR A 127 2.50 -15.65 -1.23
N VAL A 128 3.61 -15.37 -1.90
CA VAL A 128 3.68 -14.51 -3.08
C VAL A 128 4.12 -15.36 -4.27
N GLU A 129 3.33 -15.34 -5.32
CA GLU A 129 3.60 -16.09 -6.55
C GLU A 129 3.61 -15.16 -7.76
N PHE A 130 4.59 -15.38 -8.64
CA PHE A 130 4.67 -14.69 -9.92
C PHE A 130 4.63 -15.69 -11.05
N PHE A 131 3.87 -15.37 -12.08
CA PHE A 131 3.74 -16.16 -13.30
C PHE A 131 4.11 -15.27 -14.48
N TRP A 132 5.18 -15.63 -15.18
CA TRP A 132 5.70 -14.87 -16.31
C TRP A 132 5.90 -15.77 -17.54
N GLY A 133 4.79 -16.05 -18.23
CA GLY A 133 4.76 -17.06 -19.29
C GLY A 133 4.92 -18.46 -18.67
N PRO A 134 5.90 -19.28 -19.09
CA PRO A 134 6.13 -20.60 -18.52
C PRO A 134 6.88 -20.57 -17.17
N HIS A 135 7.42 -19.42 -16.79
CA HIS A 135 8.23 -19.29 -15.59
C HIS A 135 7.37 -18.90 -14.39
N THR A 136 7.57 -19.59 -13.28
CA THR A 136 6.86 -19.38 -12.03
C THR A 136 7.87 -19.12 -10.91
N PHE A 137 7.56 -18.19 -10.02
CA PHE A 137 8.24 -17.98 -8.76
C PHE A 137 7.21 -18.13 -7.64
N SER A 138 7.61 -18.72 -6.52
CA SER A 138 6.78 -18.83 -5.31
C SER A 138 7.68 -18.68 -4.09
N ASP A 139 7.22 -17.89 -3.13
CA ASP A 139 7.91 -17.66 -1.88
C ASP A 139 6.90 -17.35 -0.77
N SER A 140 7.11 -17.97 0.39
CA SER A 140 6.28 -17.77 1.58
C SER A 140 7.12 -17.12 2.66
N ARG A 141 6.72 -15.93 3.13
CA ARG A 141 7.44 -15.20 4.18
C ARG A 141 6.55 -14.22 4.95
N PRO A 142 6.94 -13.85 6.18
CA PRO A 142 6.37 -12.68 6.82
C PRO A 142 6.65 -11.41 6.01
N LEU A 143 5.62 -10.59 5.80
CA LEU A 143 5.78 -9.26 5.21
C LEU A 143 5.74 -8.19 6.29
N GLU A 144 6.82 -7.41 6.38
CA GLU A 144 6.89 -6.26 7.28
C GLU A 144 6.06 -5.07 6.76
N VAL A 145 5.88 -4.06 7.62
CA VAL A 145 5.12 -2.83 7.30
C VAL A 145 5.60 -2.12 6.02
N GLY A 146 6.90 -2.15 5.75
CA GLY A 146 7.50 -1.55 4.55
C GLY A 146 7.20 -2.33 3.27
N GLY A 147 6.88 -3.62 3.40
CA GLY A 147 6.69 -4.55 2.30
C GLY A 147 8.01 -5.14 1.76
N THR A 148 7.87 -5.96 0.72
CA THR A 148 9.01 -6.59 0.02
C THR A 148 9.01 -6.21 -1.45
N ALA A 149 10.17 -5.83 -1.98
CA ALA A 149 10.43 -5.63 -3.40
C ALA A 149 11.24 -6.81 -3.94
N PHE A 150 10.63 -7.56 -4.85
CA PHE A 150 11.22 -8.67 -5.57
C PHE A 150 11.89 -8.14 -6.83
N VAL A 151 13.20 -8.25 -6.89
CA VAL A 151 14.04 -7.77 -7.99
C VAL A 151 14.36 -8.94 -8.91
N THR A 152 14.07 -8.78 -10.19
CA THR A 152 14.30 -9.80 -11.23
C THR A 152 14.78 -9.14 -12.54
N GLY A 153 14.89 -9.91 -13.61
CA GLY A 153 15.19 -9.41 -14.95
C GLY A 153 14.11 -9.76 -15.96
N LYS A 154 13.77 -8.79 -16.82
CA LYS A 154 13.06 -9.05 -18.08
C LYS A 154 14.10 -9.33 -19.16
N PHE A 155 14.23 -10.59 -19.57
CA PHE A 155 15.28 -11.03 -20.49
C PHE A 155 14.82 -11.12 -21.95
N LYS A 156 13.50 -11.16 -22.20
CA LYS A 156 12.94 -11.21 -23.55
C LYS A 156 11.95 -10.08 -23.83
N PRO A 157 11.83 -9.58 -25.07
CA PRO A 157 10.89 -8.52 -25.43
C PRO A 157 9.41 -8.89 -25.25
N ASP A 158 9.05 -10.14 -25.45
CA ASP A 158 7.67 -10.66 -25.43
C ASP A 158 7.12 -10.93 -24.02
N GLN A 159 7.98 -10.93 -23.00
CA GLN A 159 7.63 -11.05 -21.59
C GLN A 159 6.96 -9.76 -21.04
N VAL A 160 5.77 -9.43 -21.51
CA VAL A 160 5.09 -8.15 -21.16
C VAL A 160 4.26 -8.25 -19.89
N GLY A 161 3.42 -9.29 -19.79
CA GLY A 161 2.51 -9.49 -18.65
C GLY A 161 3.13 -10.42 -17.61
N LEU A 162 3.18 -9.95 -16.37
CA LEU A 162 3.51 -10.77 -15.20
C LEU A 162 2.27 -10.83 -14.31
N TYR A 163 1.78 -12.03 -14.04
CA TYR A 163 0.67 -12.23 -13.13
C TYR A 163 1.20 -12.48 -11.71
N VAL A 164 0.64 -11.78 -10.75
CA VAL A 164 1.00 -11.83 -9.33
C VAL A 164 -0.16 -12.44 -8.58
N ARG A 165 0.12 -13.38 -7.68
CA ARG A 165 -0.83 -13.85 -6.67
C ARG A 165 -0.25 -13.67 -5.26
N THR A 166 -1.09 -13.28 -4.30
CA THR A 166 -0.72 -13.15 -2.88
C THR A 166 -1.81 -13.72 -1.98
N ASP A 167 -1.40 -14.47 -0.97
CA ASP A 167 -2.29 -14.97 0.10
C ASP A 167 -1.58 -14.87 1.47
N PRO A 168 -2.10 -14.10 2.45
CA PRO A 168 -3.31 -13.28 2.39
C PRO A 168 -3.18 -12.09 1.43
N PRO A 169 -4.29 -11.41 1.10
CA PRO A 169 -4.29 -10.30 0.15
C PRO A 169 -3.45 -9.11 0.64
N VAL A 170 -2.78 -8.47 -0.30
CA VAL A 170 -1.97 -7.27 -0.09
C VAL A 170 -2.77 -6.02 -0.46
N TYR A 171 -2.48 -4.88 0.17
CA TYR A 171 -3.19 -3.65 -0.18
C TYR A 171 -2.51 -2.85 -1.28
N GLU A 172 -1.23 -3.10 -1.59
CA GLU A 172 -0.51 -2.39 -2.63
C GLU A 172 0.41 -3.36 -3.39
N ILE A 173 0.34 -3.30 -4.71
CA ILE A 173 1.30 -3.92 -5.63
C ILE A 173 1.76 -2.83 -6.59
N THR A 174 3.06 -2.59 -6.64
CA THR A 174 3.70 -1.65 -7.55
C THR A 174 4.85 -2.32 -8.30
N HIS A 175 5.25 -1.75 -9.44
CA HIS A 175 6.31 -2.32 -10.25
C HIS A 175 7.01 -1.26 -11.08
N GLY A 176 8.24 -1.56 -11.49
CA GLY A 176 9.06 -0.63 -12.28
C GLY A 176 10.24 -1.29 -12.96
N THR A 177 10.93 -0.48 -13.77
CA THR A 177 12.11 -0.86 -14.58
C THR A 177 13.40 -0.19 -14.10
N ASP A 178 13.30 0.65 -13.08
CA ASP A 178 14.36 1.38 -12.42
C ASP A 178 14.84 0.63 -11.17
N GLY A 179 15.40 1.34 -10.19
CA GLY A 179 15.71 0.76 -8.89
C GLY A 179 14.42 0.63 -8.05
N PRO A 180 14.25 -0.46 -7.28
CA PRO A 180 13.13 -0.56 -6.35
C PRO A 180 13.16 0.60 -5.32
N PRO A 181 12.00 1.09 -4.87
CA PRO A 181 11.94 2.18 -3.89
C PRO A 181 12.61 1.80 -2.56
N SER A 182 13.28 2.76 -1.92
CA SER A 182 14.08 2.54 -0.69
C SER A 182 13.29 2.10 0.55
N GLY A 183 11.96 2.18 0.51
CA GLY A 183 11.07 1.79 1.61
C GLY A 183 10.72 0.30 1.69
N PHE A 184 11.23 -0.52 0.76
CA PHE A 184 10.95 -1.96 0.69
C PHE A 184 12.18 -2.79 1.06
N PHE A 185 11.96 -3.93 1.73
CA PHE A 185 12.97 -4.96 1.82
C PHE A 185 13.22 -5.56 0.44
N GLN A 186 14.46 -5.54 -0.04
CA GLN A 186 14.77 -6.00 -1.40
C GLN A 186 15.19 -7.46 -1.39
N LEU A 187 14.56 -8.26 -2.26
CA LEU A 187 14.89 -9.65 -2.49
C LEU A 187 15.24 -9.85 -3.96
N ASP A 188 16.46 -10.33 -4.23
CA ASP A 188 16.84 -10.74 -5.58
C ASP A 188 16.33 -12.16 -5.88
N ILE A 189 15.50 -12.29 -6.90
CA ILE A 189 14.89 -13.54 -7.35
C ILE A 189 15.29 -13.92 -8.77
N ARG A 190 16.32 -13.29 -9.35
CA ARG A 190 16.73 -13.51 -10.76
C ARG A 190 17.00 -14.98 -11.07
N HIS A 191 17.41 -15.77 -10.08
CA HIS A 191 17.75 -17.18 -10.21
C HIS A 191 16.75 -18.14 -9.52
N ALA A 192 15.63 -17.60 -9.02
CA ALA A 192 14.65 -18.37 -8.25
C ALA A 192 13.42 -18.80 -9.08
N TRP A 193 13.40 -18.50 -10.38
CA TRP A 193 12.32 -18.90 -11.28
C TRP A 193 12.40 -20.40 -11.58
N LEU A 194 11.25 -21.06 -11.48
CA LEU A 194 11.00 -22.42 -11.93
C LEU A 194 10.40 -22.36 -13.34
N GLY A 195 10.90 -23.18 -14.27
CA GLY A 195 10.39 -23.27 -15.63
C GLY A 195 11.47 -23.47 -16.67
#